data_AF-A0A382VGF5-F1
#
_entry.id   AF-A0A382VGF5-F1
#
_cell.length_a   1.000
_cell.length_b   1.000
_cell.length_c   1.000
_cell.angle_alpha   90.00
_cell.angle_beta   90.00
_cell.angle_gamma   90.00
#
_symmetry.space_group_name_H-M   'P 1'
#
loop_
_entity.id
_entity.type
_entity.pdbx_description
1 polymer ?
#
loop_
_entity_poly.entity_id
_entity_poly.type
_entity_poly.pdbx_seq_one_letter_code
_entity_poly.pdbx_strand_id
1 'polypeptide(L)'
;MVPAFEAMGHDCQVFENPIEGKGPVLLATRIEEKGSPTVLGYGHGDVIRGLDDQWAEGLNPWIATLRGDKLYGRGSADNKGQHTVNMTAMAVVLEARSKLGFNSKF
;
A
#
# COMPACT_ATOMS: atom_id res chain seq x y z
N MET A 1 2.04 -1.84 -6.42
CA MET A 1 1.27 -0.66 -5.97
C MET A 1 1.09 0.37 -7.09
N VAL A 2 2.07 0.54 -7.99
CA VAL A 2 2.01 1.45 -9.17
C VAL A 2 0.64 1.48 -9.88
N PRO A 3 0.04 0.35 -10.32
CA PRO A 3 -1.22 0.42 -11.07
C PRO A 3 -2.39 1.04 -10.28
N ALA A 4 -2.42 0.86 -8.96
CA ALA A 4 -3.47 1.43 -8.11
C ALA A 4 -3.29 2.95 -7.93
N PHE A 5 -2.05 3.41 -7.80
CA PHE A 5 -1.75 4.84 -7.74
C PHE A 5 -1.97 5.54 -9.08
N GLU A 6 -1.54 4.93 -10.19
CA GLU A 6 -1.80 5.46 -11.54
C GLU A 6 -3.30 5.57 -11.82
N ALA A 7 -4.10 4.59 -11.41
CA ALA A 7 -5.56 4.63 -11.53
C ALA A 7 -6.20 5.79 -10.74
N MET A 8 -5.55 6.29 -9.68
CA MET A 8 -5.94 7.47 -8.92
C MET A 8 -5.34 8.78 -9.46
N GLY A 9 -4.62 8.72 -10.58
CA GLY A 9 -3.99 9.88 -11.22
C GLY A 9 -2.73 10.38 -10.53
N HIS A 10 -2.00 9.50 -9.82
CA HIS A 10 -0.65 9.79 -9.34
C HIS A 10 0.37 9.55 -10.46
N ASP A 11 1.39 10.41 -10.54
CA ASP A 11 2.65 10.12 -11.24
C ASP A 11 3.49 9.17 -10.38
N CYS A 12 3.97 8.08 -10.96
CA CYS A 12 4.73 7.06 -10.23
C CYS A 12 6.17 6.96 -10.74
N GLN A 13 7.12 7.01 -9.80
CA GLN A 13 8.54 6.85 -10.06
C GLN A 13 9.11 5.76 -9.15
N VAL A 14 9.78 4.77 -9.75
CA VAL A 14 10.46 3.70 -9.02
C VAL A 14 11.95 4.00 -9.02
N PHE A 15 12.53 4.11 -7.83
CA PHE A 15 13.96 4.28 -7.63
C PHE A 15 14.57 2.94 -7.24
N GLU A 16 15.43 2.42 -8.10
CA GLU A 16 16.18 1.19 -7.82
C GLU A 16 17.07 1.37 -6.59
N ASN A 17 17.22 0.29 -5.83
CA ASN A 17 18.10 0.32 -4.68
C ASN A 17 19.56 0.28 -5.16
N PRO A 18 20.44 1.19 -4.71
CA PRO A 18 21.85 1.14 -5.07
C PRO A 18 22.57 -0.07 -4.47
N ILE A 19 21.96 -0.78 -3.50
CA ILE A 19 22.50 -1.98 -2.88
C ILE A 19 21.86 -3.21 -3.53
N GLU A 20 22.70 -4.09 -4.09
CA GLU A 20 22.27 -5.34 -4.71
C GLU A 20 21.45 -6.21 -3.75
N GLY A 21 20.37 -6.80 -4.27
CA GLY A 21 19.47 -7.67 -3.50
C GLY A 21 18.54 -6.95 -2.51
N LYS A 22 18.50 -5.61 -2.53
CA LYS A 22 17.54 -4.80 -1.75
C LYS A 22 16.41 -4.29 -2.63
N GLY A 23 15.22 -4.13 -2.02
CA GLY A 23 14.02 -3.70 -2.73
C GLY A 23 14.06 -2.22 -3.14
N PRO A 24 13.39 -1.85 -4.24
CA PRO A 24 13.31 -0.47 -4.71
C PRO A 24 12.41 0.39 -3.81
N VAL A 25 12.44 1.70 -4.02
CA VAL A 25 11.52 2.67 -3.41
C VAL A 25 10.56 3.17 -4.48
N LEU A 26 9.26 3.16 -4.18
CA LEU A 26 8.24 3.79 -5.02
C LEU A 26 7.92 5.18 -4.45
N LEU A 27 7.93 6.20 -5.31
CA LEU A 27 7.33 7.50 -5.06
C LEU A 27 6.11 7.66 -5.95
N ALA A 28 4.93 7.87 -5.37
CA ALA A 28 3.71 8.22 -6.07
C ALA A 28 3.28 9.64 -5.69
N THR A 29 3.11 10.53 -6.66
CA THR A 29 2.78 11.94 -6.42
C THR A 29 1.52 12.35 -7.17
N ARG A 30 0.54 12.92 -6.46
CA ARG A 30 -0.62 13.61 -7.02
C ARG A 30 -0.70 15.02 -6.44
N ILE A 31 -0.62 16.02 -7.30
CA ILE A 31 -0.76 17.44 -6.92
C ILE A 31 -2.11 17.91 -7.45
N GLU A 32 -3.02 18.28 -6.55
CA GLU A 32 -4.34 18.81 -6.92
C GLU A 32 -4.29 20.35 -7.05
N GLU A 33 -3.56 21.02 -6.16
CA GLU A 33 -3.43 22.48 -6.16
C GLU A 33 -2.11 22.93 -5.54
N LYS A 34 -1.44 23.90 -6.18
CA LYS A 34 -0.21 24.49 -5.67
C LYS A 34 -0.49 25.26 -4.37
N GLY A 35 0.22 24.93 -3.30
CA GLY A 35 0.07 25.57 -1.99
C GLY A 35 -0.91 24.87 -1.04
N SER A 36 -1.69 23.91 -1.53
CA SER A 36 -2.52 23.04 -0.67
C SER A 36 -1.66 22.14 0.21
N PRO A 37 -2.14 21.75 1.41
CA PRO A 37 -1.43 20.83 2.29
C PRO A 37 -1.01 19.56 1.56
N THR A 38 0.20 19.08 1.85
CA THR A 38 0.69 17.80 1.32
C THR A 38 0.66 16.75 2.42
N VAL A 39 -0.06 15.66 2.18
CA VAL A 39 -0.07 14.48 3.05
C VAL A 39 0.88 13.44 2.46
N LEU A 40 1.88 13.05 3.25
CA LEU A 40 2.81 11.97 2.93
C LEU A 40 2.34 10.69 3.62
N GLY A 41 1.93 9.70 2.84
CA GLY A 41 1.83 8.32 3.29
C GLY A 41 3.19 7.65 3.19
N TYR A 42 3.58 6.87 4.20
CA TYR A 42 4.79 6.06 4.15
C TYR A 42 4.45 4.65 4.61
N GLY A 43 5.05 3.66 3.96
CA GLY A 43 5.01 2.28 4.40
C GLY A 43 6.02 1.44 3.62
N HIS A 44 5.98 0.14 3.84
CA HIS A 44 6.91 -0.81 3.22
C HIS A 44 6.17 -1.93 2.50
N GLY A 45 6.78 -2.48 1.46
CA GLY A 45 6.18 -3.52 0.61
C GLY A 45 6.66 -4.93 0.94
N ASP A 46 7.76 -5.04 1.69
CA ASP A 46 8.32 -6.29 2.14
C ASP A 46 7.56 -6.85 3.35
N VAL A 47 7.93 -8.06 3.72
CA VAL A 47 7.39 -8.76 4.87
C VAL A 47 8.49 -9.63 5.44
N ILE A 48 8.39 -9.96 6.72
CA ILE A 48 9.25 -11.00 7.29
C ILE A 48 8.95 -12.38 6.66
N ARG A 49 9.82 -13.35 6.97
CA ARG A 49 9.69 -14.75 6.54
C ARG A 49 8.28 -15.32 6.86
N GLY A 50 7.82 -16.26 6.03
CA GLY A 50 6.53 -16.93 6.18
C GLY A 50 6.39 -17.62 7.53
N LEU A 51 7.44 -18.38 7.92
CA LEU A 51 7.44 -19.28 9.08
C LEU A 51 6.31 -20.30 8.98
N ASP A 52 6.17 -20.91 7.81
CA ASP A 52 5.05 -21.75 7.36
C ASP A 52 4.72 -22.88 8.36
N ASP A 53 5.72 -23.44 9.03
CA ASP A 53 5.63 -24.48 10.05
C ASP A 53 5.02 -24.02 11.39
N GLN A 54 4.93 -22.72 11.62
CA GLN A 54 4.40 -22.13 12.85
C GLN A 54 2.94 -21.64 12.72
N TRP A 55 2.32 -21.82 11.56
CA TRP A 55 0.92 -21.43 11.35
C TRP A 55 -0.03 -22.49 11.89
N ALA A 56 -1.16 -22.04 12.44
CA ALA A 56 -2.21 -22.93 12.89
C ALA A 56 -2.77 -23.75 11.72
N GLU A 57 -3.28 -24.95 12.03
CA GLU A 57 -3.87 -25.85 11.04
C GLU A 57 -4.90 -25.13 10.14
N GLY A 58 -4.80 -25.39 8.83
CA GLY A 58 -5.65 -24.78 7.81
C GLY A 58 -5.32 -23.32 7.50
N LEU A 59 -4.20 -22.77 7.98
CA LEU A 59 -3.70 -21.45 7.57
C LEU A 59 -2.37 -21.58 6.81
N ASN A 60 -2.12 -20.64 5.90
CA ASN A 60 -0.88 -20.52 5.17
C ASN A 60 -0.45 -19.04 5.15
N PRO A 61 0.82 -18.69 5.42
CA PRO A 61 1.27 -17.30 5.43
C PRO A 61 1.02 -16.57 4.11
N TRP A 62 1.05 -17.28 3.00
CA TRP A 62 0.97 -16.71 1.66
C TRP A 62 -0.45 -16.73 1.07
N ILE A 63 -1.43 -17.24 1.83
CA ILE A 63 -2.84 -17.27 1.44
C ILE A 63 -3.66 -16.43 2.43
N ALA A 64 -4.22 -15.32 1.95
CA ALA A 64 -5.13 -14.51 2.73
C ALA A 64 -6.41 -15.29 3.05
N THR A 65 -6.62 -15.63 4.32
CA THR A 65 -7.71 -16.50 4.78
C THR A 65 -8.54 -15.77 5.83
N LEU A 66 -9.84 -15.61 5.57
CA LEU A 66 -10.78 -15.09 6.56
C LEU A 66 -11.20 -16.23 7.50
N ARG A 67 -11.04 -16.03 8.81
CA ARG A 67 -11.52 -16.96 9.85
C ARG A 67 -12.23 -16.15 10.93
N GLY A 68 -13.56 -16.22 10.93
CA GLY A 68 -14.40 -15.33 11.73
C GLY A 68 -14.28 -13.89 11.24
N ASP A 69 -13.93 -12.98 12.14
CA ASP A 69 -13.75 -11.55 11.90
C ASP A 69 -12.29 -11.15 11.57
N LYS A 70 -11.38 -12.12 11.45
CA LYS A 70 -9.94 -11.88 11.26
C LYS A 70 -9.46 -12.37 9.91
N LEU A 71 -8.68 -11.53 9.23
CA LEU A 71 -7.96 -11.87 8.01
C LEU A 71 -6.53 -12.33 8.36
N TYR A 72 -6.25 -13.61 8.13
CA TYR A 72 -4.96 -14.22 8.37
C TYR A 72 -4.13 -14.24 7.09
N GLY A 73 -2.85 -13.87 7.18
CA GLY A 73 -1.90 -13.90 6.09
C GLY A 73 -0.70 -13.00 6.39
N ARG A 74 0.50 -13.41 5.98
CA ARG A 74 1.72 -12.61 6.11
C ARG A 74 1.57 -11.32 5.31
N GLY A 75 1.79 -10.18 5.97
CA GLY A 75 1.59 -8.87 5.36
C GLY A 75 0.21 -8.26 5.60
N SER A 76 -0.77 -9.01 6.09
CA SER A 76 -2.14 -8.51 6.31
C SER A 76 -2.17 -7.30 7.25
N ALA A 77 -1.54 -7.39 8.42
CA ALA A 77 -1.41 -6.25 9.35
C ALA A 77 -0.16 -5.39 9.08
N ASP A 78 0.99 -6.04 8.86
CA ASP A 78 2.29 -5.37 8.67
C ASP A 78 2.90 -5.70 7.29
N ASN A 79 2.79 -4.84 6.28
CA ASN A 79 2.06 -3.56 6.25
C ASN A 79 1.05 -3.44 5.09
N LYS A 80 0.84 -4.51 4.33
CA LYS A 80 0.06 -4.48 3.08
C LYS A 80 -1.41 -4.10 3.32
N GLY A 81 -2.00 -4.46 4.45
CA GLY A 81 -3.34 -3.99 4.81
C GLY A 81 -3.43 -2.48 5.00
N GLN A 82 -2.42 -1.84 5.59
CA GLN A 82 -2.38 -0.39 5.74
C GLN A 82 -2.27 0.33 4.39
N HIS A 83 -1.44 -0.18 3.47
CA HIS A 83 -1.41 0.31 2.09
C HIS A 83 -2.78 0.16 1.41
N THR A 84 -3.40 -1.01 1.55
CA THR A 84 -4.67 -1.33 0.89
C THR A 84 -5.80 -0.42 1.38
N VAL A 85 -5.94 -0.22 2.69
CA VAL A 85 -7.02 0.62 3.24
C VAL A 85 -6.84 2.09 2.86
N ASN A 86 -5.62 2.61 2.90
CA ASN A 86 -5.34 4.01 2.55
C ASN A 86 -5.57 4.27 1.05
N MET A 87 -5.06 3.39 0.17
CA MET A 87 -5.31 3.51 -1.27
C MET A 87 -6.81 3.40 -1.59
N THR A 88 -7.52 2.44 -0.98
CA THR A 88 -8.96 2.27 -1.20
C THR A 88 -9.75 3.48 -0.73
N ALA A 89 -9.42 4.03 0.45
CA ALA A 89 -10.07 5.24 0.95
C ALA A 89 -9.88 6.42 0.00
N MET A 90 -8.66 6.64 -0.51
CA MET A 90 -8.40 7.68 -1.50
C MET A 90 -9.18 7.45 -2.81
N ALA A 91 -9.21 6.22 -3.31
CA ALA A 91 -9.95 5.88 -4.53
C ALA A 91 -11.45 6.18 -4.37
N VAL A 92 -12.06 5.77 -3.25
CA VAL A 92 -13.48 6.05 -2.95
C VAL A 92 -13.76 7.54 -2.81
N VAL A 93 -12.85 8.31 -2.19
CA VAL A 93 -13.00 9.77 -2.09
C VAL A 93 -12.92 10.42 -3.48
N LEU A 94 -12.00 9.98 -4.33
CA LEU A 94 -11.88 10.46 -5.71
C LEU A 94 -13.12 10.11 -6.53
N GLU A 95 -13.68 8.92 -6.39
CA GLU A 95 -14.92 8.53 -7.05
C GLU A 95 -16.10 9.42 -6.60
N ALA A 96 -16.24 9.61 -5.29
CA ALA A 96 -17.37 10.36 -4.74
C ALA A 96 -17.29 11.88 -4.94
N ARG A 97 -16.09 12.46 -5.02
CA ARG A 97 -15.89 13.92 -4.95
C ARG A 97 -14.99 14.48 -6.05
N SER A 98 -14.42 13.63 -6.90
CA SER A 98 -13.43 13.95 -7.96
C SER A 98 -12.11 14.56 -7.47
N LYS A 99 -11.95 14.81 -6.17
CA LYS A 99 -10.76 15.38 -5.54
C LYS A 99 -10.56 14.89 -4.11
N LEU A 100 -9.32 14.80 -3.67
CA LEU A 100 -8.91 14.49 -2.30
C LEU A 100 -9.04 15.71 -1.38
N GLY A 101 -8.80 16.91 -1.91
CA GLY A 101 -8.72 18.15 -1.14
C GLY A 101 -7.34 18.43 -0.52
N PHE A 102 -6.32 17.68 -0.94
CA PHE A 102 -4.92 17.84 -0.55
C PHE A 102 -3.99 17.24 -1.60
N ASN A 103 -2.72 17.64 -1.58
CA ASN A 103 -1.68 17.01 -2.37
C ASN A 103 -1.27 15.68 -1.72
N SER A 104 -1.23 14.60 -2.48
CA SER A 104 -0.92 13.26 -1.98
C SER A 104 0.46 12.82 -2.46
N LYS A 105 1.29 12.39 -1.51
CA LYS A 105 2.56 11.71 -1.80
C LYS A 105 2.61 10.39 -1.04
N PHE A 106 3.12 9.34 -1.67
CA PHE A 106 3.34 8.01 -1.09
C PHE A 106 4.72 7.48 -1.49
#